data_AF-A0A423T9C4-F1
#
_entry.id   AF-A0A423T9C4-F1
#
_cell.length_a   1.000
_cell.length_b   1.000
_cell.length_c   1.000
_cell.angle_alpha   90.00
_cell.angle_beta   90.00
_cell.angle_gamma   90.00
#
_symmetry.space_group_name_H-M   'P 1'
#
loop_
_entity.id
_entity.type
_entity.pdbx_description
1 polymer ?
#
loop_
_entity_poly.entity_id
_entity_poly.type
_entity_poly.pdbx_seq_one_letter_code
_entity_poly.pdbx_strand_id
1 'polypeptide(L)'
;VGEWTPDGQINITDRQAFFDGGKPNITLKVITIEETPFVMLKEGNNATGNGRYVGFCVDLLRHVSMMAGFDYEIVLSGDGVYGLIDTETGEWNGLVRGLIDR
;
A
#
# COMPACT_ATOMS: atom_id res chain seq x y z
N VAL A 1 26.65 -5.42 10.05
CA VAL A 1 25.72 -4.26 10.03
C VAL A 1 26.31 -2.99 10.64
N GLY A 2 27.33 -3.05 11.50
CA GLY A 2 28.00 -1.84 12.03
C GLY A 2 28.28 -1.95 13.52
N GLU A 3 28.96 -0.94 14.07
CA GLU A 3 29.26 -0.80 15.49
C GLU A 3 28.87 0.61 15.94
N TRP A 4 28.33 0.74 17.15
CA TRP A 4 28.10 2.03 17.79
C TRP A 4 28.99 2.17 19.01
N THR A 5 29.67 3.31 19.13
CA THR A 5 30.40 3.68 20.35
C THR A 5 30.00 5.09 20.82
N PRO A 6 30.08 5.38 22.13
CA PRO A 6 29.71 6.70 22.67
C PRO A 6 30.53 7.86 22.06
N ASP A 7 31.80 7.60 21.77
CA ASP A 7 32.74 8.62 21.25
C ASP A 7 32.77 8.68 19.72
N GLY A 8 32.60 7.52 19.07
CA GLY A 8 32.67 7.35 17.61
C GLY A 8 31.32 7.37 16.90
N GLN A 9 30.22 7.46 17.64
CA GLN A 9 28.85 7.40 17.14
C GLN A 9 28.60 6.13 16.29
N ILE A 10 27.62 6.16 15.38
CA ILE A 10 27.24 5.01 14.55
C ILE A 10 28.28 4.83 13.43
N ASN A 11 28.95 3.67 13.40
CA ASN A 11 29.86 3.27 12.34
C ASN A 11 29.28 2.11 11.51
N ILE A 12 28.76 2.43 10.32
CA ILE A 12 28.16 1.44 9.40
C ILE A 12 29.25 0.82 8.52
N THR A 13 29.65 -0.41 8.84
CA THR A 13 30.66 -1.19 8.09
C THR A 13 30.10 -1.92 6.87
N ASP A 14 28.83 -2.32 6.91
CA ASP A 14 28.16 -2.99 5.82
C ASP A 14 26.91 -2.20 5.43
N ARG A 15 27.08 -1.30 4.46
CA ARG A 15 25.97 -0.50 3.92
C ARG A 15 25.04 -1.34 3.05
N GLN A 16 25.52 -2.42 2.43
CA GLN A 16 24.71 -3.26 1.56
C GLN A 16 23.69 -4.09 2.34
N ALA A 17 23.99 -4.45 3.59
CA ALA A 17 23.02 -5.08 4.49
C ALA A 17 21.77 -4.21 4.80
N PHE A 18 21.82 -2.89 4.58
CA PHE A 18 20.68 -1.99 4.74
C PHE A 18 20.01 -1.62 3.42
N PHE A 19 20.71 -1.82 2.30
CA PHE A 19 20.22 -1.60 0.96
C PHE A 19 20.32 -2.93 0.22
N ASP A 20 19.43 -3.85 0.58
CA ASP A 20 19.29 -5.09 -0.15
C ASP A 20 18.88 -4.72 -1.58
N GLY A 21 19.80 -4.87 -2.52
CA GLY A 21 19.61 -4.49 -3.92
C GLY A 21 18.66 -5.43 -4.69
N GLY A 22 18.18 -6.48 -4.02
CA GLY A 22 17.07 -7.28 -4.50
C GLY A 22 15.77 -6.50 -4.40
N LYS A 23 14.85 -6.71 -5.34
CA LYS A 23 13.46 -6.27 -5.14
C LYS A 23 13.00 -6.88 -3.81
N PRO A 24 12.68 -6.07 -2.79
CA PRO A 24 12.24 -6.63 -1.54
C PRO A 24 10.95 -7.41 -1.82
N ASN A 25 10.77 -8.58 -1.18
CA ASN A 25 9.55 -9.38 -1.31
C ASN A 25 8.39 -8.70 -0.54
N ILE A 26 8.04 -7.50 -1.00
CA ILE A 26 7.08 -6.59 -0.41
C ILE A 26 6.00 -6.37 -1.44
N THR A 27 4.78 -6.72 -1.06
CA THR A 27 3.57 -6.39 -1.82
C THR A 27 2.86 -5.24 -1.13
N LEU A 28 2.67 -4.13 -1.84
CA LEU A 28 1.97 -2.97 -1.32
C LEU A 28 0.46 -3.25 -1.25
N LYS A 29 -0.16 -3.01 -0.11
CA LYS A 29 -1.62 -3.06 0.00
C LYS A 29 -2.19 -1.70 -0.38
N VAL A 30 -2.98 -1.67 -1.45
CA VAL A 30 -3.65 -0.46 -1.93
C VAL A 30 -5.12 -0.55 -1.52
N ILE A 31 -5.48 0.23 -0.51
CA ILE A 31 -6.85 0.28 0.00
C ILE A 31 -7.63 1.29 -0.85
N THR A 32 -8.80 0.90 -1.34
CA THR A 32 -9.66 1.74 -2.17
C THR A 32 -11.14 1.49 -1.87
N ILE A 33 -12.03 2.27 -2.46
CA ILE A 33 -13.48 2.06 -2.39
C ILE A 33 -14.01 1.77 -3.79
N GLU A 34 -15.15 1.07 -3.86
CA GLU A 34 -15.85 0.87 -5.13
C GLU A 34 -16.57 2.17 -5.52
N GLU A 35 -16.15 2.78 -6.62
CA GLU A 35 -16.74 4.01 -7.12
C GLU A 35 -16.65 4.03 -8.65
N THR A 36 -17.80 4.08 -9.32
CA THR A 36 -17.86 4.18 -10.79
C THR A 36 -17.52 5.62 -11.20
N PRO A 37 -16.60 5.85 -12.17
CA PRO A 37 -15.92 4.89 -13.05
C PRO A 37 -14.45 4.60 -12.66
N PHE A 38 -14.07 4.86 -11.42
CA PHE A 38 -12.69 4.83 -10.93
C PHE A 38 -12.22 3.43 -10.53
N VAL A 39 -13.02 2.72 -9.74
CA VAL A 39 -12.78 1.34 -9.30
C VAL A 39 -14.13 0.62 -9.25
N MET A 40 -14.24 -0.47 -10.00
CA MET A 40 -15.47 -1.26 -10.15
C MET A 40 -15.11 -2.73 -10.10
N LEU A 41 -16.02 -3.56 -9.58
CA LEU A 41 -15.88 -5.00 -9.70
C LEU A 41 -16.15 -5.43 -11.15
N LYS A 42 -15.30 -6.29 -11.70
CA LYS A 42 -15.51 -6.88 -13.02
C LYS A 42 -16.69 -7.85 -12.96
N GLU A 43 -17.64 -7.71 -13.89
CA GLU A 43 -18.73 -8.67 -14.02
C GLU A 43 -18.22 -10.02 -14.55
N GLY A 44 -18.49 -11.11 -13.81
CA GLY A 44 -18.14 -12.48 -14.19
C GLY A 44 -17.21 -13.19 -13.19
N ASN A 45 -17.27 -14.52 -13.17
CA ASN A 45 -16.77 -15.33 -12.04
C ASN A 45 -15.31 -15.82 -12.16
N ASN A 46 -14.53 -15.30 -13.12
CA ASN A 46 -13.26 -15.94 -13.52
C ASN A 46 -12.00 -15.11 -13.18
N ALA A 47 -12.13 -13.99 -12.47
CA ALA A 47 -10.99 -13.17 -12.11
C ALA A 47 -10.57 -13.40 -10.64
N THR A 48 -9.27 -13.43 -10.37
CA THR A 48 -8.69 -13.55 -9.03
C THR A 48 -7.71 -12.40 -8.76
N GLY A 49 -7.44 -12.12 -7.48
CA GLY A 49 -6.55 -11.03 -7.08
C GLY A 49 -7.00 -9.68 -7.64
N ASN A 50 -6.04 -8.90 -8.16
CA ASN A 50 -6.27 -7.57 -8.75
C ASN A 50 -7.08 -7.61 -10.05
N GLY A 51 -7.15 -8.75 -10.74
CA GLY A 51 -7.88 -8.88 -12.01
C GLY A 51 -9.40 -8.75 -11.87
N ARG A 52 -9.90 -8.75 -10.62
CA ARG A 52 -11.32 -8.57 -10.27
C ARG A 52 -11.77 -7.11 -10.34
N TYR A 53 -10.84 -6.17 -10.41
CA TYR A 53 -11.15 -4.74 -10.41
C TYR A 53 -10.89 -4.14 -11.80
N VAL A 54 -11.73 -3.20 -12.20
CA VAL A 54 -11.61 -2.43 -13.46
C VAL A 54 -11.93 -0.97 -13.18
N GLY A 55 -11.43 -0.05 -14.01
CA GLY A 55 -11.70 1.38 -13.89
C GLY A 55 -10.45 2.23 -14.01
N PHE A 56 -10.64 3.55 -14.05
CA PHE A 56 -9.56 4.50 -14.29
C PHE A 56 -8.40 4.37 -13.29
N CYS A 57 -8.71 4.27 -12.00
CA CYS A 57 -7.68 4.17 -10.95
C CYS A 57 -6.95 2.83 -10.99
N VAL A 58 -7.61 1.76 -11.43
CA VAL A 58 -6.99 0.43 -11.59
C VAL A 58 -5.97 0.47 -12.72
N ASP A 59 -6.31 1.07 -13.86
CA ASP A 59 -5.41 1.23 -15.00
C ASP A 59 -4.23 2.14 -14.65
N LEU A 60 -4.48 3.26 -13.97
CA LEU A 60 -3.43 4.17 -13.50
C LEU A 60 -2.45 3.45 -12.56
N LEU A 61 -2.95 2.73 -11.56
CA LEU A 61 -2.13 2.00 -10.60
C LEU A 61 -1.27 0.94 -11.28
N ARG A 62 -1.82 0.25 -12.28
CA ARG A 62 -1.05 -0.70 -13.10
C ARG A 62 0.13 0.00 -13.78
N HIS A 63 -0.06 1.16 -14.40
CA HIS A 63 1.04 1.91 -15.04
C HIS A 63 2.09 2.36 -14.03
N VAL A 64 1.66 2.90 -12.88
CA VAL A 64 2.56 3.32 -11.80
C VAL A 64 3.39 2.13 -11.27
N SER A 65 2.76 0.97 -11.07
CA SER A 65 3.46 -0.25 -10.61
C SER A 65 4.52 -0.73 -11.58
N MET A 66 4.25 -0.67 -12.89
CA MET A 66 5.22 -1.05 -13.93
C MET A 66 6.38 -0.06 -14.00
N MET A 67 6.12 1.24 -13.84
CA MET A 67 7.14 2.28 -13.88
C MET A 67 8.05 2.25 -12.64
N ALA A 68 7.48 2.06 -11.46
CA ALA A 68 8.22 2.06 -10.19
C ALA A 68 8.75 0.67 -9.80
N GLY A 69 8.22 -0.40 -10.40
CA GLY A 69 8.73 -1.77 -10.26
C GLY A 69 8.29 -2.50 -8.98
N PHE A 70 7.13 -2.17 -8.42
CA PHE A 70 6.58 -2.79 -7.20
C PHE A 70 5.39 -3.71 -7.49
N ASP A 71 5.17 -4.70 -6.61
CA ASP A 71 3.97 -5.53 -6.58
C ASP A 71 2.92 -4.93 -5.64
N TYR A 72 1.65 -5.13 -5.95
CA TYR A 72 0.55 -4.61 -5.12
C TYR A 72 -0.66 -5.54 -5.08
N GLU A 73 -1.49 -5.37 -4.04
CA GLU A 73 -2.79 -6.02 -3.86
C GLU A 73 -3.86 -4.95 -3.60
N ILE A 74 -4.94 -4.96 -4.37
CA ILE A 74 -6.09 -4.08 -4.16
C ILE A 74 -7.00 -4.67 -3.08
N VAL A 75 -7.24 -3.88 -2.04
CA VAL A 75 -8.14 -4.19 -0.93
C VAL A 75 -9.27 -3.18 -0.92
N LEU A 76 -10.52 -3.63 -0.93
CA LEU A 76 -11.65 -2.73 -0.73
C LEU A 76 -11.76 -2.37 0.75
N SER A 77 -12.00 -1.10 1.04
CA SER A 77 -12.37 -0.64 2.38
C SER A 77 -13.68 -1.34 2.78
N GLY A 78 -13.68 -2.06 3.91
CA GLY A 78 -14.86 -2.76 4.40
C GLY A 78 -16.03 -1.83 4.70
N ASP A 79 -15.73 -0.56 4.99
CA ASP A 79 -16.71 0.42 5.47
C ASP A 79 -17.24 1.31 4.35
N GLY A 80 -16.68 1.23 3.14
CA GLY A 80 -17.07 2.05 1.98
C GLY A 80 -16.84 3.56 2.15
N VAL A 81 -16.26 4.01 3.27
CA VAL A 81 -15.98 5.41 3.57
C VAL A 81 -14.49 5.72 3.40
N TYR A 82 -14.22 6.91 2.86
CA TYR A 82 -12.88 7.46 2.70
C TYR A 82 -12.15 7.65 4.02
N GLY A 83 -12.88 8.05 5.06
CA GLY A 83 -12.33 8.39 6.36
C GLY A 83 -12.96 9.67 6.86
N LEU A 84 -13.76 9.52 7.90
CA LEU A 84 -14.30 10.59 8.72
C LEU A 84 -13.56 10.54 10.05
N ILE A 85 -13.21 11.71 10.57
CA ILE A 85 -12.72 11.81 11.93
C ILE A 85 -13.92 11.77 12.86
N ASP A 86 -13.90 10.84 13.80
CA ASP A 86 -14.81 10.87 14.94
C ASP A 86 -14.41 12.06 15.82
N THR A 87 -15.32 13.02 15.96
CA THR A 87 -15.07 14.27 16.69
C THR A 87 -15.06 14.09 18.20
N GLU A 88 -15.57 12.97 18.73
CA GLU A 88 -15.58 12.65 20.16
C GLU A 88 -14.33 11.86 20.56
N THR A 89 -13.92 10.89 19.74
CA THR A 89 -12.76 10.03 20.02
C THR A 89 -11.45 10.55 19.40
N GLY A 90 -11.53 11.44 18.41
CA GLY A 90 -10.40 11.93 17.63
C GLY A 90 -9.83 10.89 16.66
N GLU A 91 -10.47 9.72 16.54
CA GLU A 91 -10.00 8.64 15.69
C GLU A 91 -10.52 8.81 14.26
N TRP A 92 -9.65 8.55 13.29
CA TRP A 92 -10.07 8.39 11.90
C TRP A 92 -10.73 7.02 11.72
N ASN A 93 -11.75 6.93 10.86
CA ASN A 93 -12.28 5.67 10.35
C ASN A 93 -11.90 5.46 8.86
N GLY A 94 -12.45 4.42 8.21
CA GLY A 94 -12.34 4.24 6.76
C GLY A 94 -10.91 4.01 6.24
N LEU A 95 -10.62 4.47 5.02
CA LEU A 95 -9.29 4.31 4.40
C LEU A 95 -8.18 4.89 5.27
N VAL A 96 -8.43 6.03 5.92
CA VAL A 96 -7.42 6.70 6.76
C VAL A 96 -7.07 5.86 7.97
N ARG A 97 -8.05 5.25 8.64
CA ARG A 97 -7.77 4.32 9.75
C ARG A 97 -6.95 3.12 9.29
N GLY A 98 -7.27 2.58 8.12
CA GLY A 98 -6.56 1.45 7.52
C GLY A 98 -5.07 1.74 7.23
N LEU A 99 -4.68 3.02 7.09
CA LEU A 99 -3.29 3.45 6.94
C LEU A 99 -2.59 3.72 8.28
N ILE A 100 -3.34 4.05 9.34
CA ILE A 100 -2.77 4.37 10.66
C ILE A 100 -2.47 3.11 11.46
N ASP A 101 -3.35 2.11 11.41
CA ASP A 101 -3.22 0.87 12.20
C ASP A 101 -2.19 -0.13 11.62
N ARG A 102 -1.51 0.20 10.51
CA ARG A 102 -0.62 -0.70 9.76
C ARG A 102 0.75 -0.08 9.50
#